data_AF-A0A3T0JTS1-F1
#
_entry.id   AF-A0A3T0JTS1-F1
#
_cell.length_a   1.000
_cell.length_b   1.000
_cell.length_c   1.000
_cell.angle_alpha   90.00
_cell.angle_beta   90.00
_cell.angle_gamma   90.00
#
_symmetry.space_group_name_H-M   'P 1'
#
loop_
_entity.id
_entity.type
_entity.pdbx_description
1 polymer ?
#
loop_
_entity_poly.entity_id
_entity_poly.type
_entity_poly.pdbx_seq_one_letter_code
_entity_poly.pdbx_strand_id
1 'polypeptide(L)'
;MVIIAISVMVVGKLEWLTNSYLLALAQAGGDFDQMIIDIWFGVAFHSLVVIVVPLLLAYFKQTLASYVVLILALSIYILLITGVNTIALVIAGLMIAAVVYAVFTQSINLIRYFRAK
;
A
#
# COMPACT_ATOMS: atom_id res chain seq x y z
N MET A 1 -6.83 11.91 3.08
CA MET A 1 -7.92 10.93 3.30
C MET A 1 -7.79 9.71 2.39
N VAL A 2 -7.72 9.86 1.06
CA VAL A 2 -7.64 8.72 0.11
C VAL A 2 -6.46 7.75 0.37
N ILE A 3 -5.26 8.25 0.64
CA ILE A 3 -4.06 7.42 0.93
C ILE A 3 -4.29 6.48 2.13
N ILE A 4 -4.88 7.03 3.20
CA ILE A 4 -5.17 6.27 4.43
C ILE A 4 -6.18 5.16 4.12
N ALA A 5 -7.26 5.49 3.41
CA ALA A 5 -8.29 4.53 3.04
C ALA A 5 -7.74 3.38 2.19
N ILE A 6 -6.93 3.70 1.16
CA ILE A 6 -6.32 2.67 0.29
C ILE A 6 -5.42 1.73 1.10
N SER A 7 -4.58 2.27 1.98
CA SER A 7 -3.69 1.43 2.78
C SER A 7 -4.45 0.55 3.75
N VAL A 8 -5.41 1.10 4.50
CA VAL A 8 -6.22 0.32 5.46
C VAL A 8 -6.99 -0.79 4.74
N MET A 9 -7.56 -0.52 3.56
CA MET A 9 -8.28 -1.54 2.78
C MET A 9 -7.34 -2.66 2.31
N VAL A 10 -6.18 -2.34 1.75
CA VAL A 10 -5.27 -3.35 1.19
C VAL A 10 -4.61 -4.17 2.30
N VAL A 11 -4.08 -3.51 3.33
CA VAL A 11 -3.47 -4.15 4.49
C VAL A 11 -4.51 -5.00 5.23
N GLY A 12 -5.68 -4.43 5.51
CA GLY A 12 -6.79 -5.11 6.19
C GLY A 12 -7.24 -6.38 5.49
N LYS A 13 -7.42 -6.32 4.18
CA LYS A 13 -7.78 -7.49 3.39
C LYS A 13 -6.69 -8.56 3.43
N LEU A 14 -5.41 -8.16 3.39
CA LEU A 14 -4.30 -9.11 3.38
C LEU A 14 -4.16 -9.82 4.72
N GLU A 15 -4.15 -9.07 5.82
CA GLU A 15 -4.10 -9.62 7.18
C GLU A 15 -5.24 -10.61 7.42
N TRP A 16 -6.46 -10.27 7.01
CA TRP A 16 -7.61 -11.17 7.10
C TRP A 16 -7.40 -12.49 6.33
N LEU A 17 -6.75 -12.45 5.17
CA LEU A 17 -6.54 -13.63 4.32
C LEU A 17 -5.37 -14.50 4.77
N THR A 18 -4.31 -13.91 5.31
CA THR A 18 -3.06 -14.63 5.63
C THR A 18 -2.98 -15.06 7.08
N ASN A 19 -3.86 -14.59 7.95
CA ASN A 19 -3.78 -14.91 9.37
C ASN A 19 -4.27 -16.35 9.62
N SER A 20 -3.31 -17.27 9.71
CA SER A 20 -3.50 -18.68 10.08
C SER A 20 -4.17 -18.86 11.45
N TYR A 21 -4.13 -17.83 12.30
CA TYR A 21 -4.86 -17.78 13.56
C TYR A 21 -6.38 -17.84 13.36
N LEU A 22 -6.93 -17.18 12.32
CA LEU A 22 -8.37 -17.28 11.98
C LEU A 22 -8.78 -18.74 11.69
N LEU A 23 -7.91 -19.47 10.99
CA LEU A 23 -8.13 -20.87 10.65
C LEU A 23 -8.02 -21.78 11.88
N ALA A 24 -6.99 -21.56 12.70
CA ALA A 24 -6.72 -22.35 13.91
C ALA A 24 -7.77 -22.10 15.01
N LEU A 25 -8.23 -20.86 15.19
CA LEU A 25 -9.20 -20.48 16.21
C LEU A 25 -10.63 -20.92 15.84
N ALA A 26 -11.00 -20.82 14.56
CA ALA A 26 -12.25 -21.39 14.04
C ALA A 26 -12.31 -22.92 14.24
N GLN A 27 -11.14 -23.58 14.25
CA GLN A 27 -11.03 -25.01 14.53
C GLN A 27 -10.97 -25.35 16.04
N ALA A 28 -10.55 -24.40 16.89
CA ALA A 28 -10.32 -24.63 18.32
C ALA A 28 -11.40 -24.06 19.27
N GLY A 29 -12.38 -23.31 18.75
CA GLY A 29 -13.43 -22.67 19.57
C GLY A 29 -12.91 -21.54 20.47
N GLY A 30 -11.83 -20.88 20.05
CA GLY A 30 -11.19 -19.81 20.83
C GLY A 30 -11.92 -18.46 20.79
N ASP A 31 -11.47 -17.55 21.65
CA ASP A 31 -12.10 -16.24 21.88
C ASP A 31 -12.02 -15.33 20.65
N PHE A 32 -13.15 -15.23 19.96
CA PHE A 32 -13.31 -14.49 18.71
C PHE A 32 -13.12 -12.98 18.88
N ASP A 33 -13.42 -12.42 20.07
CA ASP A 33 -13.34 -10.99 20.32
C ASP A 33 -11.88 -10.53 20.43
N GLN A 34 -11.04 -11.29 21.15
CA GLN A 34 -9.61 -11.01 21.24
C GLN A 34 -8.93 -11.11 19.88
N MET A 35 -9.35 -12.07 19.05
CA MET A 35 -8.83 -12.24 17.69
C MET A 35 -9.13 -11.03 16.79
N ILE A 36 -10.35 -10.50 16.85
CA ILE A 36 -10.74 -9.30 16.10
C ILE A 36 -9.82 -8.15 16.50
N ILE A 37 -9.56 -7.97 17.80
CA ILE A 37 -8.68 -6.92 18.32
C ILE A 37 -7.26 -7.07 17.76
N ASP A 38 -6.70 -8.28 17.78
CA ASP A 38 -5.34 -8.53 17.29
C ASP A 38 -5.21 -8.23 15.78
N ILE A 39 -6.22 -8.59 14.98
CA ILE A 39 -6.27 -8.25 13.55
C ILE A 39 -6.35 -6.73 13.37
N TRP A 40 -7.26 -6.05 14.06
CA TRP A 40 -7.38 -4.60 13.94
C TRP A 40 -6.10 -3.88 14.34
N PHE A 41 -5.40 -4.37 15.37
CA PHE A 41 -4.13 -3.80 15.80
C PHE A 41 -3.03 -4.01 14.76
N GLY A 42 -2.93 -5.22 14.20
CA GLY A 42 -2.01 -5.53 13.11
C GLY A 42 -2.26 -4.65 11.89
N VAL A 43 -3.51 -4.52 11.47
CA VAL A 43 -3.91 -3.63 10.36
C VAL A 43 -3.52 -2.19 10.65
N ALA A 44 -3.86 -1.67 11.83
CA ALA A 44 -3.53 -0.31 12.21
C ALA A 44 -2.02 -0.06 12.16
N PHE A 45 -1.21 -0.96 12.73
CA PHE A 45 0.24 -0.83 12.78
C PHE A 45 0.86 -0.89 11.37
N HIS A 46 0.53 -1.92 10.59
CA HIS A 46 1.09 -2.10 9.25
C HIS A 46 0.63 -1.01 8.28
N SER A 47 -0.63 -0.58 8.34
CA SER A 47 -1.10 0.55 7.55
C SER A 47 -0.33 1.82 7.87
N LEU A 48 -0.01 2.08 9.14
CA LEU A 48 0.79 3.22 9.56
C LEU A 48 2.18 3.19 8.91
N VAL A 49 2.86 2.05 8.97
CA VAL A 49 4.17 1.86 8.33
C VAL A 49 4.12 2.11 6.82
N VAL A 50 3.08 1.61 6.14
CA VAL A 50 2.92 1.75 4.68
C VAL A 50 2.65 3.21 4.26
N ILE A 51 1.91 3.99 5.05
CA ILE A 51 1.43 5.32 4.61
C ILE A 51 2.28 6.50 5.04
N VAL A 52 3.18 6.36 6.01
CA VAL A 52 3.95 7.50 6.55
C VAL A 52 4.68 8.27 5.45
N VAL A 53 5.44 7.59 4.60
CA VAL A 53 6.20 8.25 3.52
C VAL A 53 5.27 8.84 2.46
N PRO A 54 4.26 8.12 1.93
CA PRO A 54 3.25 8.73 1.06
C PRO A 54 2.58 9.97 1.65
N LEU A 55 2.21 9.96 2.93
CA LEU A 55 1.57 11.10 3.58
C LEU A 55 2.51 12.30 3.70
N LEU A 56 3.78 12.08 4.02
CA LEU A 56 4.79 13.14 4.03
C LEU A 56 4.94 13.78 2.64
N LEU A 57 5.03 12.97 1.58
CA LEU A 57 5.11 13.47 0.21
C LEU A 57 3.86 14.27 -0.19
N ALA A 58 2.67 13.79 0.18
CA ALA A 58 1.43 14.52 -0.05
C ALA A 58 1.39 15.85 0.72
N TYR A 59 1.87 15.86 1.97
CA TYR A 59 2.00 17.07 2.79
C TYR A 59 2.91 18.12 2.14
N PHE A 60 4.03 17.70 1.53
CA PHE A 60 4.91 18.56 0.76
C PHE A 60 4.39 18.88 -0.66
N LYS A 61 3.11 18.66 -0.94
CA LYS A 61 2.44 18.88 -2.23
C LYS A 61 3.01 18.05 -3.39
N GLN A 62 3.74 16.98 -3.09
CA GLN A 62 4.24 16.03 -4.08
C GLN A 62 3.22 14.90 -4.29
N THR A 63 1.99 15.27 -4.63
CA THR A 63 0.83 14.35 -4.66
C THR A 63 1.04 13.16 -5.59
N LEU A 64 1.68 13.35 -6.75
CA LEU A 64 1.98 12.22 -7.62
C LEU A 64 3.01 11.28 -7.00
N ALA A 65 4.14 11.81 -6.53
CA ALA A 65 5.19 11.00 -5.91
C ALA A 65 4.64 10.21 -4.72
N SER A 66 3.73 10.82 -3.95
CA SER A 66 3.00 10.14 -2.89
C SER A 66 2.25 8.89 -3.37
N TYR A 67 1.48 8.98 -4.45
CA TYR A 67 0.77 7.82 -5.00
C TYR A 67 1.71 6.75 -5.57
N VAL A 68 2.79 7.17 -6.23
CA VAL A 68 3.82 6.26 -6.74
C VAL A 68 4.45 5.46 -5.59
N VAL A 69 4.86 6.17 -4.53
CA VAL A 69 5.46 5.54 -3.34
C VAL A 69 4.45 4.67 -2.59
N LEU A 70 3.18 5.06 -2.54
CA LEU A 70 2.13 4.23 -1.92
C LEU A 70 1.97 2.89 -2.64
N ILE A 71 1.94 2.89 -3.97
CA ILE A 71 1.85 1.65 -4.77
C ILE A 71 3.06 0.76 -4.54
N LEU A 72 4.27 1.35 -4.48
CA LEU A 72 5.50 0.60 -4.20
C LEU A 72 5.48 0.00 -2.80
N ALA A 73 5.14 0.79 -1.78
CA ALA A 73 5.06 0.33 -0.40
C ALA A 73 4.05 -0.82 -0.24
N LEU A 74 2.87 -0.70 -0.87
CA LEU A 74 1.86 -1.77 -0.87
C LEU A 74 2.34 -3.03 -1.59
N SER A 75 3.04 -2.88 -2.72
CA SER A 75 3.58 -4.03 -3.48
C SER A 75 4.63 -4.79 -2.67
N ILE A 76 5.51 -4.07 -1.97
CA ILE A 76 6.53 -4.66 -1.08
C ILE A 76 5.85 -5.34 0.12
N TYR A 77 4.86 -4.69 0.74
CA TYR A 77 4.11 -5.25 1.87
C TYR A 77 3.41 -6.56 1.48
N ILE A 78 2.75 -6.60 0.32
CA ILE A 78 2.10 -7.83 -0.18
C ILE A 78 3.11 -8.97 -0.34
N LEU A 79 4.30 -8.68 -0.90
CA LEU A 79 5.37 -9.68 -1.03
C LEU A 79 5.80 -10.22 0.33
N LEU A 80 6.01 -9.33 1.31
CA LEU A 80 6.51 -9.70 2.63
C LEU A 80 5.50 -10.56 3.41
N ILE A 81 4.22 -10.21 3.37
CA ILE A 81 3.16 -10.91 4.12
C ILE A 81 2.77 -12.24 3.50
N THR A 82 2.67 -12.31 2.17
CA THR A 82 2.23 -13.54 1.52
C THR A 82 3.32 -14.61 1.43
N GLY A 83 4.59 -14.23 1.66
CA GLY A 83 5.75 -15.13 1.53
C GLY A 83 5.96 -15.65 0.11
N VAL A 84 5.17 -15.18 -0.85
CA VAL A 84 5.31 -15.55 -2.25
C VAL A 84 6.55 -14.83 -2.77
N ASN A 85 7.57 -15.59 -3.17
CA ASN A 85 8.74 -15.06 -3.89
C ASN A 85 8.36 -14.65 -5.34
N THR A 86 7.28 -13.90 -5.51
CA THR A 86 6.84 -13.35 -6.79
C THR A 86 7.57 -12.04 -7.03
N ILE A 87 8.87 -12.16 -7.32
CA ILE A 87 9.69 -11.11 -7.94
C ILE A 87 8.91 -10.44 -9.09
N ALA A 88 8.10 -11.19 -9.82
CA ALA A 88 7.22 -10.70 -10.88
C ALA A 88 6.21 -9.62 -10.44
N LEU A 89 5.59 -9.73 -9.25
CA LEU A 89 4.63 -8.74 -8.74
C LEU A 89 5.33 -7.43 -8.32
N VAL A 90 6.51 -7.56 -7.71
CA VAL A 90 7.35 -6.41 -7.34
C VAL A 90 7.86 -5.69 -8.58
N ILE A 91 8.35 -6.44 -9.57
CA ILE A 91 8.78 -5.90 -10.86
C ILE A 91 7.60 -5.23 -11.57
N ALA A 92 6.42 -5.85 -11.59
CA ALA A 92 5.24 -5.24 -12.19
C ALA A 92 4.85 -3.93 -11.49
N GLY A 93 4.86 -3.91 -10.15
CA GLY A 93 4.60 -2.70 -9.36
C GLY A 93 5.62 -1.58 -9.63
N LEU A 94 6.92 -1.93 -9.71
CA LEU A 94 8.01 -1.01 -10.06
C LEU A 94 7.88 -0.47 -11.50
N MET A 95 7.54 -1.33 -12.46
CA MET A 95 7.35 -0.96 -13.85
C MET A 95 6.16 -0.01 -14.02
N ILE A 96 5.04 -0.30 -13.35
CA ILE A 96 3.85 0.57 -13.35
C ILE A 96 4.18 1.92 -12.70
N ALA A 97 4.86 1.91 -11.54
CA ALA A 97 5.30 3.12 -10.84
C ALA A 97 6.20 4.00 -11.72
N ALA A 98 7.19 3.39 -12.40
CA ALA A 98 8.10 4.09 -13.30
C ALA A 98 7.39 4.69 -14.52
N VAL A 99 6.47 3.93 -15.15
CA VAL A 99 5.68 4.42 -16.29
C VAL A 99 4.78 5.59 -15.87
N VAL A 100 4.07 5.47 -14.74
CA VAL A 100 3.22 6.55 -14.22
C VAL A 100 4.04 7.81 -13.93
N TYR A 101 5.21 7.67 -13.31
CA TYR A 101 6.11 8.79 -13.04
C TYR A 101 6.62 9.46 -14.32
N ALA A 102 7.04 8.66 -15.31
CA ALA A 102 7.56 9.16 -16.58
C ALA A 102 6.50 9.93 -17.38
N VAL A 103 5.31 9.34 -17.54
CA VAL A 103 4.18 9.96 -18.26
C VAL A 103 3.78 11.28 -17.60
N PHE A 104 3.72 11.32 -16.27
CA PHE A 104 3.39 12.55 -15.56
C PHE A 104 4.46 13.64 -15.71
N THR A 105 5.74 13.26 -15.60
CA THR A 105 6.85 14.21 -15.76
C THR A 105 6.82 14.84 -17.16
N GLN A 106 6.62 14.03 -18.20
CA GLN A 106 6.43 14.54 -19.56
C GLN A 106 5.22 15.47 -19.66
N SER A 107 4.08 15.10 -19.07
CA SER A 107 2.85 15.90 -19.10
C SER A 107 3.07 17.29 -18.47
N ILE A 108 3.73 17.36 -17.31
CA ILE A 108 4.06 18.65 -16.66
C ILE A 108 5.00 19.50 -17.52
N ASN A 109 6.03 18.89 -18.10
CA ASN A 109 6.97 19.62 -18.96
C ASN A 109 6.28 20.16 -20.20
N LEU A 110 5.34 19.41 -20.79
CA LEU A 110 4.53 19.86 -21.92
C LEU A 110 3.67 21.07 -21.55
N ILE A 111 2.98 21.01 -20.40
CA ILE A 111 2.15 22.11 -19.89
C ILE A 111 3.00 23.37 -19.65
N ARG A 112 4.20 23.20 -19.07
CA ARG A 112 5.15 24.30 -18.86
C ARG A 112 5.61 24.91 -20.18
N TYR A 113 5.93 24.09 -21.17
CA TYR A 113 6.31 24.55 -22.51
C TYR A 113 5.21 25.40 -23.15
N PHE A 114 3.96 24.94 -23.13
CA PHE A 114 2.84 25.68 -23.70
C PHE A 114 2.48 26.95 -22.91
N ARG A 115 2.72 27.00 -21.60
CA ARG A 115 2.49 28.20 -20.78
C ARG A 115 3.57 29.27 -20.93
N ALA A 116 4.78 28.88 -21.36
CA ALA A 116 5.89 29.79 -21.60
C ALA A 116 5.88 30.41 -23.01
N LYS A 117 4.93 30.01 -23.86
CA LYS A 117 4.60 30.63 -25.15
C LYS A 117 3.41 31.55 -24.98
#